data_AF-R8HF37-F1
#
_entry.id   AF-R8HF37-F1
#
_cell.length_a   1.000
_cell.length_b   1.000
_cell.length_c   1.000
_cell.angle_alpha   90.00
_cell.angle_beta   90.00
_cell.angle_gamma   90.00
#
_symmetry.space_group_name_H-M   'P 1'
#
loop_
_entity.id
_entity.type
_entity.pdbx_description
1 polymer ?
#
loop_
_entity_poly.entity_id
_entity_poly.type
_entity_poly.pdbx_seq_one_letter_code
_entity_poly.pdbx_strand_id
1 'polypeptide(L)'
;MRDGKTNGFHFLDHRTTDAKYNIITDTYITAGNMVDSEPYLARLQAQIDKFGFKFEAVALDAGYFTGYICKKLSEQNIFMVMGYRRFGKRNQEVPKSKFKYETETNVFTCPRGCILEYATTDREGYRQYKSNPEDCAVCPLRKDCFSEKQKQKVITHHMWEKYKDIARKNKLTATGKRLYKVRCSTIERSFADAKELHVSILRDSNP
;
A
#
# COMPACT_ATOMS: atom_id res chain seq x y z
N MET A 1 12.19 -3.10 14.77
CA MET A 1 11.26 -2.77 15.88
C MET A 1 10.30 -1.70 15.39
N ARG A 2 8.98 -1.94 15.44
CA ARG A 2 7.96 -0.92 15.11
C ARG A 2 7.73 -0.07 16.36
N ASP A 3 7.87 1.25 16.23
CA ASP A 3 7.79 2.20 17.34
C ASP A 3 6.35 2.28 17.90
N GLY A 4 6.17 2.19 19.22
CA GLY A 4 4.89 2.41 19.92
C GLY A 4 4.09 1.18 20.42
N LYS A 5 4.61 -0.05 20.34
CA LYS A 5 4.00 -1.21 21.04
C LYS A 5 4.71 -1.48 22.37
N THR A 6 3.94 -1.84 23.41
CA THR A 6 4.48 -2.29 24.70
C THR A 6 5.37 -3.52 24.49
N ASN A 7 6.49 -3.63 25.22
CA ASN A 7 7.33 -4.83 25.18
C ASN A 7 6.54 -5.99 25.80
N GLY A 8 6.33 -7.08 25.04
CA GLY A 8 5.59 -8.26 25.52
C GLY A 8 5.27 -9.27 24.42
N PHE A 9 4.68 -10.40 24.82
CA PHE A 9 4.12 -11.39 23.89
C PHE A 9 2.82 -10.85 23.31
N HIS A 10 2.81 -10.62 22.01
CA HIS A 10 1.66 -10.11 21.28
C HIS A 10 1.30 -11.03 20.12
N PHE A 11 0.02 -11.04 19.76
CA PHE A 11 -0.48 -11.64 18.53
C PHE A 11 -1.21 -10.59 17.68
N LEU A 12 -1.44 -10.91 16.41
CA LEU A 12 -2.25 -10.12 15.49
C LEU A 12 -3.47 -10.97 15.11
N ASP A 13 -4.66 -10.38 15.23
CA ASP A 13 -5.91 -10.93 14.68
C ASP A 13 -6.17 -10.30 13.32
N HIS A 14 -5.97 -11.08 12.26
CA HIS A 14 -6.33 -10.71 10.88
C HIS A 14 -7.78 -11.10 10.65
N ARG A 15 -8.66 -10.09 10.58
CA ARG A 15 -10.10 -10.29 10.47
C ARG A 15 -10.66 -9.78 9.15
N THR A 16 -11.54 -10.58 8.54
CA THR A 16 -12.35 -10.17 7.39
C THR A 16 -13.81 -10.07 7.83
N THR A 17 -14.48 -8.99 7.42
CA THR A 17 -15.90 -8.77 7.67
C THR A 17 -16.62 -8.47 6.37
N ASP A 18 -17.82 -9.03 6.22
CA ASP A 18 -18.73 -8.66 5.14
C ASP A 18 -19.27 -7.24 5.34
N ALA A 19 -19.25 -6.44 4.27
CA ALA A 19 -19.63 -5.05 4.33
C ALA A 19 -21.16 -4.82 4.44
N LYS A 20 -21.99 -5.80 4.03
CA LYS A 20 -23.44 -5.65 3.97
C LYS A 20 -24.12 -6.07 5.26
N TYR A 21 -23.71 -7.20 5.83
CA TYR A 21 -24.34 -7.83 6.98
C TYR A 21 -23.46 -7.80 8.24
N ASN A 22 -22.24 -7.26 8.14
CA ASN A 22 -21.28 -7.17 9.25
C ASN A 22 -20.93 -8.54 9.87
N ILE A 23 -20.95 -9.59 9.05
CA ILE A 23 -20.60 -10.96 9.45
C ILE A 23 -19.10 -11.14 9.34
N ILE A 24 -18.47 -11.69 10.38
CA ILE A 24 -17.06 -12.09 10.33
C ILE A 24 -16.94 -13.32 9.45
N THR A 25 -16.22 -13.21 8.34
CA THR A 25 -16.02 -14.29 7.36
C THR A 25 -14.68 -15.00 7.54
N ASP A 26 -13.72 -14.36 8.20
CA ASP A 26 -12.43 -14.95 8.53
C ASP A 26 -11.81 -14.29 9.77
N THR A 27 -11.15 -15.09 10.60
CA THR A 27 -10.23 -14.66 11.66
C THR A 27 -9.00 -15.55 11.61
N TYR A 28 -7.83 -14.94 11.62
CA TYR A 28 -6.57 -15.65 11.51
C TYR A 28 -5.54 -15.01 12.43
N ILE A 29 -5.00 -15.80 13.35
CA ILE A 29 -4.07 -15.32 14.37
C ILE A 29 -2.63 -15.56 13.92
N THR A 30 -1.79 -14.53 14.01
CA THR A 30 -0.34 -14.64 13.78
C THR A 30 0.46 -14.08 14.94
N ALA A 31 1.75 -14.40 15.00
CA ALA A 31 2.68 -13.76 15.92
C ALA A 31 2.75 -12.24 15.70
N GLY A 32 3.00 -11.50 16.79
CA GLY A 32 3.02 -10.03 16.80
C GLY A 32 4.10 -9.36 15.95
N ASN A 33 5.10 -10.12 15.50
CA ASN A 33 6.21 -9.67 14.66
C ASN A 33 5.93 -9.81 13.15
N MET A 34 4.85 -10.48 12.75
CA MET A 34 4.47 -10.63 11.35
C MET A 34 4.00 -9.30 10.74
N VAL A 35 4.22 -9.12 9.44
CA VAL A 35 3.71 -7.95 8.72
C VAL A 35 2.30 -8.25 8.24
N ASP A 36 1.36 -7.33 8.50
CA ASP A 36 -0.07 -7.53 8.23
C ASP A 36 -0.39 -7.87 6.76
N SER A 37 0.40 -7.36 5.82
CA SER A 37 0.25 -7.63 4.39
C SER A 37 0.61 -9.06 3.97
N GLU A 38 1.43 -9.78 4.74
CA GLU A 38 1.94 -11.10 4.35
C GLU A 38 0.85 -12.18 4.29
N PRO A 39 0.02 -12.39 5.33
CA PRO A 39 -1.00 -13.43 5.30
C PRO A 39 -2.19 -13.09 4.39
N TYR A 40 -2.38 -11.81 4.03
CA TYR A 40 -3.62 -11.31 3.43
C TYR A 40 -4.09 -12.10 2.20
N LEU A 41 -3.21 -12.31 1.21
CA LEU A 41 -3.60 -12.98 -0.02
C LEU A 41 -3.93 -14.47 0.20
N ALA A 42 -3.20 -15.12 1.11
CA ALA A 42 -3.50 -16.49 1.50
C ALA A 42 -4.86 -16.59 2.23
N ARG A 43 -5.20 -15.59 3.06
CA ARG A 43 -6.51 -15.52 3.73
C ARG A 43 -7.66 -15.22 2.78
N LEU A 44 -7.44 -14.36 1.79
CA LEU A 44 -8.41 -14.12 0.72
C LEU A 44 -8.68 -15.42 -0.04
N GLN A 45 -7.62 -16.13 -0.44
CA GLN A 45 -7.74 -17.41 -1.16
C GLN A 45 -8.45 -18.48 -0.31
N ALA A 46 -8.12 -18.59 0.97
CA ALA A 46 -8.78 -19.54 1.87
C ALA A 46 -10.30 -19.33 1.97
N GLN A 47 -10.77 -18.08 1.91
CA GLN A 47 -12.20 -17.78 1.88
C GLN A 47 -12.85 -18.17 0.55
N ILE A 48 -12.15 -17.97 -0.57
CA ILE A 48 -12.61 -18.41 -1.89
C ILE A 48 -12.73 -19.94 -1.90
N ASP A 49 -11.70 -20.65 -1.45
CA ASP A 49 -11.66 -22.11 -1.50
C ASP A 49 -12.68 -22.75 -0.57
N LYS A 50 -12.87 -22.18 0.63
CA LYS A 50 -13.77 -22.75 1.65
C LYS A 50 -15.24 -22.44 1.38
N PHE A 51 -15.55 -21.23 0.93
CA PHE A 51 -16.93 -20.74 0.84
C PHE A 51 -17.39 -20.44 -0.59
N GLY A 52 -16.51 -20.52 -1.58
CA GLY A 52 -16.83 -20.18 -2.97
C GLY A 52 -17.12 -18.69 -3.17
N PHE A 53 -16.63 -17.81 -2.29
CA PHE A 53 -16.93 -16.39 -2.36
C PHE A 53 -16.39 -15.74 -3.62
N LYS A 54 -17.22 -14.91 -4.26
CA LYS A 54 -16.84 -14.03 -5.36
C LYS A 54 -16.69 -12.62 -4.81
N PHE A 55 -15.45 -12.19 -4.61
CA PHE A 55 -15.16 -10.86 -4.08
C PHE A 55 -15.25 -9.81 -5.20
N GLU A 56 -16.25 -8.94 -5.12
CA GLU A 56 -16.37 -7.80 -6.05
C GLU A 56 -15.46 -6.65 -5.63
N ALA A 57 -15.33 -6.42 -4.32
CA ALA A 57 -14.57 -5.32 -3.77
C ALA A 57 -13.95 -5.65 -2.42
N VAL A 58 -12.80 -5.02 -2.12
CA VAL A 58 -12.13 -5.11 -0.83
C VAL A 58 -11.74 -3.72 -0.32
N ALA A 59 -11.92 -3.49 0.97
CA ALA A 59 -11.51 -2.26 1.64
C ALA A 59 -10.48 -2.56 2.74
N LEU A 60 -9.23 -2.16 2.53
CA LEU A 60 -8.09 -2.51 3.40
C LEU A 60 -7.48 -1.31 4.10
N ASP A 61 -6.77 -1.56 5.20
CA ASP A 61 -6.01 -0.52 5.88
C ASP A 61 -4.71 -0.13 5.15
N ALA A 62 -4.10 0.98 5.54
CA ALA A 62 -2.86 1.47 4.97
C ALA A 62 -1.68 0.49 5.08
N GLY A 63 -1.70 -0.42 6.06
CA GLY A 63 -0.70 -1.48 6.20
C GLY A 63 -0.68 -2.48 5.05
N TYR A 64 -1.80 -2.64 4.33
CA TYR A 64 -1.94 -3.58 3.21
C TYR A 64 -1.57 -2.97 1.85
N PHE A 65 -1.18 -1.69 1.82
CA PHE A 65 -0.90 -0.96 0.58
C PHE A 65 0.48 -1.32 -0.02
N THR A 66 0.60 -2.55 -0.52
CA THR A 66 1.80 -3.06 -1.21
C THR A 66 1.55 -3.22 -2.70
N GLY A 67 2.61 -3.09 -3.52
CA GLY A 67 2.51 -3.30 -4.96
C GLY A 67 2.06 -4.72 -5.32
N TYR A 68 2.50 -5.71 -4.55
CA TYR A 68 2.15 -7.12 -4.74
C TYR A 68 0.66 -7.38 -4.54
N ILE A 69 0.09 -6.89 -3.44
CA ILE A 69 -1.35 -7.02 -3.16
C ILE A 69 -2.16 -6.29 -4.23
N CYS A 70 -1.79 -5.06 -4.58
CA CYS A 70 -2.50 -4.29 -5.60
C CYS A 70 -2.50 -5.02 -6.95
N LYS A 71 -1.37 -5.61 -7.34
CA LYS A 71 -1.26 -6.44 -8.55
C LYS A 71 -2.20 -7.64 -8.49
N LYS A 72 -2.13 -8.43 -7.42
CA LYS A 72 -2.91 -9.67 -7.28
C LYS A 72 -4.42 -9.41 -7.27
N LEU A 73 -4.87 -8.38 -6.56
CA LEU A 73 -6.27 -7.96 -6.57
C LEU A 73 -6.71 -7.48 -7.96
N SER A 74 -5.86 -6.76 -8.69
CA SER A 74 -6.16 -6.34 -10.06
C SER A 74 -6.25 -7.52 -11.03
N GLU A 75 -5.36 -8.50 -10.92
CA GLU A 75 -5.37 -9.73 -11.75
C GLU A 75 -6.64 -10.55 -11.53
N GLN A 76 -7.21 -10.50 -10.32
CA GLN A 76 -8.47 -11.14 -9.96
C GLN A 76 -9.71 -10.27 -10.26
N ASN A 77 -9.54 -9.09 -10.87
CA ASN A 77 -10.60 -8.12 -11.13
C ASN A 77 -11.38 -7.65 -9.87
N ILE A 78 -10.72 -7.62 -8.72
CA ILE A 78 -11.32 -7.20 -7.45
C ILE A 78 -11.15 -5.68 -7.28
N PHE A 79 -12.24 -4.97 -7.04
CA PHE A 79 -12.22 -3.53 -6.80
C PHE A 79 -11.60 -3.21 -5.44
N MET A 80 -10.35 -2.74 -5.43
CA MET A 80 -9.62 -2.47 -4.19
C MET A 80 -9.71 -1.00 -3.76
N VAL A 81 -9.87 -0.77 -2.45
CA VAL A 81 -9.81 0.54 -1.81
C VAL A 81 -8.92 0.45 -0.58
N MET A 82 -7.88 1.27 -0.48
CA MET A 82 -6.95 1.19 0.65
C MET A 82 -6.57 2.56 1.22
N GLY A 83 -6.22 2.58 2.51
CA GLY A 83 -5.45 3.66 3.08
C GLY A 83 -4.05 3.72 2.45
N TYR A 84 -3.38 4.87 2.53
CA TYR A 84 -1.94 4.93 2.27
C TYR A 84 -1.36 6.07 3.09
N ARG A 85 -0.17 5.85 3.65
CA ARG A 85 0.57 6.88 4.38
C ARG A 85 1.34 7.74 3.39
N ARG A 86 1.24 9.06 3.54
CA ARG A 86 2.15 9.99 2.85
C ARG A 86 3.34 10.20 3.77
N PHE A 87 4.50 9.64 3.41
CA PHE A 87 5.74 10.02 4.08
C PHE A 87 6.07 11.45 3.66
N GLY A 88 6.24 12.34 4.64
CA GLY A 88 6.72 13.70 4.40
C GLY A 88 8.09 13.65 3.72
N LYS A 89 8.31 14.48 2.70
CA LYS A 89 9.62 14.55 2.03
C LYS A 89 10.63 15.17 2.99
N ARG A 90 11.71 14.46 3.28
CA ARG A 90 12.90 15.02 3.94
C ARG A 90 13.90 15.66 2.98
N ASN A 91 13.76 15.45 1.66
CA ASN A 91 14.72 15.95 0.68
C ASN A 91 14.21 17.24 0.01
N GLN A 92 15.12 18.21 -0.12
CA GLN A 92 14.95 19.44 -0.90
C GLN A 92 14.97 19.20 -2.43
N GLU A 93 15.21 17.95 -2.86
CA GLU A 93 15.29 17.60 -4.28
C GLU A 93 13.97 17.81 -5.03
N VAL A 94 14.09 18.16 -6.33
CA VAL A 94 12.97 18.17 -7.27
C VAL A 94 12.22 16.83 -7.17
N PRO A 95 10.93 16.86 -6.84
CA PRO A 95 10.20 15.64 -6.52
C PRO A 95 9.84 14.85 -7.78
N LYS A 96 9.80 13.52 -7.64
CA LYS A 96 9.35 12.59 -8.71
C LYS A 96 8.01 12.98 -9.35
N SER A 97 7.10 13.60 -8.58
CA SER A 97 5.80 14.07 -9.08
C SER A 97 5.89 15.15 -10.17
N LYS A 98 7.01 15.86 -10.28
CA LYS A 98 7.26 16.83 -11.35
C LYS A 98 7.78 16.16 -12.64
N PHE A 99 8.17 14.89 -12.59
CA PHE A 99 8.62 14.14 -13.76
C PHE A 99 7.45 13.37 -14.35
N LYS A 100 7.17 13.56 -15.63
CA LYS A 100 6.10 12.86 -16.33
C LYS A 100 6.62 11.53 -16.86
N TYR A 101 5.94 10.43 -16.56
CA TYR A 101 6.23 9.13 -17.16
C TYR A 101 5.44 8.99 -18.47
N GLU A 102 6.12 8.70 -19.56
CA GLU A 102 5.50 8.41 -20.84
C GLU A 102 5.49 6.88 -21.06
N THR A 103 4.28 6.31 -21.18
CA THR A 103 4.11 4.86 -21.20
C THR A 103 4.48 4.24 -22.54
N GLU A 104 4.31 4.98 -23.63
CA GLU A 104 4.57 4.49 -24.99
C GLU A 104 6.05 4.32 -25.26
N THR A 105 6.83 5.34 -24.88
CA THR A 105 8.28 5.35 -25.08
C THR A 105 9.05 4.82 -23.86
N ASN A 106 8.36 4.51 -22.76
CA ASN A 106 8.96 4.04 -21.51
C ASN A 106 10.11 4.95 -21.03
N VAL A 107 9.87 6.25 -21.00
CA VAL A 107 10.84 7.26 -20.51
C VAL A 107 10.21 8.19 -19.50
N PHE A 108 11.04 8.85 -18.70
CA PHE A 108 10.61 9.98 -17.88
C PHE A 108 11.02 11.30 -18.53
N THR A 109 10.14 12.29 -18.48
CA THR A 109 10.42 13.65 -18.93
C THR A 109 10.54 14.58 -17.73
N CYS A 110 11.67 15.28 -17.64
CA CYS A 110 11.95 16.33 -16.65
C CYS A 110 11.07 17.56 -16.90
N PRO A 111 10.78 18.40 -15.87
CA PRO A 111 10.12 19.71 -16.06
C PRO A 111 10.76 20.64 -17.10
N ARG A 112 12.05 20.42 -17.41
CA ARG A 112 12.81 21.17 -18.41
C ARG A 112 12.81 20.53 -19.80
N GLY A 113 12.16 19.37 -19.97
CA GLY A 113 12.09 18.65 -21.24
C GLY A 113 13.16 17.57 -21.44
N CYS A 114 14.19 17.48 -20.58
CA CYS A 114 15.20 16.43 -20.68
C CYS A 114 14.58 15.03 -20.49
N ILE A 115 15.02 14.07 -21.30
CA ILE A 115 14.57 12.68 -21.26
C ILE A 115 15.45 11.90 -20.28
N LEU A 116 14.81 11.03 -19.50
CA LEU A 116 15.45 10.06 -18.64
C LEU A 116 15.14 8.67 -19.20
N GLU A 117 16.18 8.02 -19.71
CA GLU A 117 16.09 6.72 -20.36
C GLU A 117 16.18 5.58 -19.36
N TYR A 118 15.59 4.45 -19.72
CA TYR A 118 15.69 3.22 -18.93
C TYR A 118 17.14 2.73 -18.90
N ALA A 119 17.67 2.51 -17.71
CA ALA A 119 19.02 2.01 -17.51
C ALA A 119 19.02 0.52 -17.14
N THR A 120 18.41 0.17 -16.00
CA THR A 120 18.46 -1.18 -15.45
C THR A 120 17.21 -1.47 -14.60
N THR A 121 16.95 -2.76 -14.35
CA THR A 121 15.96 -3.21 -13.35
C THR A 121 16.70 -4.03 -12.29
N ASP A 122 16.40 -3.80 -11.02
CA ASP A 122 16.95 -4.62 -9.94
C ASP A 122 16.15 -5.93 -9.74
N ARG A 123 16.65 -6.81 -8.86
CA ARG A 123 15.99 -8.09 -8.54
C ARG A 123 14.64 -7.90 -7.85
N GLU A 124 14.42 -6.75 -7.23
CA GLU A 124 13.18 -6.41 -6.53
C GLU A 124 12.11 -5.82 -7.48
N GLY A 125 12.43 -5.59 -8.76
CA GLY A 125 11.50 -5.08 -9.77
C GLY A 125 11.43 -3.56 -9.88
N TYR A 126 12.39 -2.83 -9.31
CA TYR A 126 12.56 -1.41 -9.52
C TYR A 126 13.36 -1.12 -10.79
N ARG A 127 12.75 -0.35 -11.68
CA ARG A 127 13.39 0.19 -12.88
C ARG A 127 14.08 1.51 -12.56
N GLN A 128 15.31 1.66 -12.99
CA GLN A 128 16.08 2.89 -12.87
C GLN A 128 16.07 3.63 -14.20
N TYR A 129 15.77 4.93 -14.15
CA TYR A 129 15.80 5.84 -15.28
C TYR A 129 16.84 6.92 -15.02
N LYS A 130 17.70 7.21 -15.99
CA LYS A 130 18.83 8.14 -15.85
C LYS A 130 18.76 9.24 -16.89
N SER A 131 18.96 10.48 -16.46
CA SER A 131 19.13 11.61 -17.38
C SER A 131 20.52 11.60 -18.00
N ASN A 132 20.68 12.15 -19.21
CA ASN A 132 22.01 12.44 -19.74
C ASN A 132 22.77 13.42 -18.82
N PRO A 133 23.98 13.08 -18.33
CA PRO A 133 24.80 13.98 -17.51
C PRO A 133 25.13 15.32 -18.18
N GLU A 134 25.29 15.35 -19.51
CA GLU A 134 25.66 16.55 -20.27
C GLU A 134 24.52 17.58 -20.26
N ASP A 135 23.29 17.15 -20.54
CA ASP A 135 22.09 17.99 -20.44
C ASP A 135 21.89 18.54 -19.02
N CYS A 136 22.26 17.76 -18.01
CA CYS A 136 22.14 18.14 -16.60
C CYS A 136 23.30 19.01 -16.10
N ALA A 137 24.42 19.11 -16.83
CA ALA A 137 25.55 19.96 -16.48
C ALA A 137 25.21 21.44 -16.69
N VAL A 138 24.48 21.75 -17.78
CA VAL A 138 24.05 23.11 -18.14
C VAL A 138 22.69 23.50 -17.57
N CYS A 139 22.03 22.61 -16.85
CA CYS A 139 20.67 22.83 -16.34
C CYS A 139 20.65 23.81 -15.14
N PRO A 140 19.86 24.90 -15.19
CA PRO A 140 19.73 25.84 -14.07
C PRO A 140 19.23 25.21 -12.76
N LEU A 141 18.44 24.13 -12.87
CA LEU A 141 17.86 23.42 -11.72
C LEU A 141 18.81 22.38 -11.10
N ARG A 142 20.06 22.27 -11.56
CA ARG A 142 21.00 21.23 -11.11
C ARG A 142 21.13 21.15 -9.59
N LYS A 143 21.32 22.30 -8.93
CA LYS A 143 21.50 22.41 -7.47
C LYS A 143 20.30 21.88 -6.68
N ASP A 144 19.09 22.08 -7.21
CA ASP A 144 17.85 21.65 -6.58
C ASP A 144 17.42 20.25 -7.04
N CYS A 145 17.95 19.74 -8.16
CA CYS A 145 17.49 18.50 -8.77
C CYS A 145 18.10 17.27 -8.10
N PHE A 146 19.38 17.30 -7.76
CA PHE A 146 20.11 16.21 -7.12
C PHE A 146 21.33 16.74 -6.35
N SER A 147 21.89 15.91 -5.46
CA SER A 147 23.03 16.32 -4.62
C SER A 147 24.28 16.63 -5.45
N GLU A 148 25.19 17.47 -4.93
CA GLU A 148 26.43 17.87 -5.64
C GLU A 148 27.33 16.70 -6.04
N LYS A 149 27.26 15.58 -5.28
CA LYS A 149 28.00 14.34 -5.57
C LYS A 149 27.48 13.62 -6.81
N GLN A 150 26.23 13.86 -7.19
CA GLN A 150 25.60 13.23 -8.34
C GLN A 150 25.80 14.10 -9.58
N LYS A 151 26.08 13.45 -10.72
CA LYS A 151 26.25 14.14 -12.02
C LYS A 151 24.96 14.14 -12.85
N GLN A 152 24.02 13.27 -12.52
CA GLN A 152 22.78 13.03 -13.26
C GLN A 152 21.63 12.70 -12.30
N LYS A 153 20.39 12.94 -12.73
CA LYS A 153 19.19 12.53 -12.00
C LYS A 153 18.92 11.06 -12.25
N VAL A 154 18.64 10.32 -11.18
CA VAL A 154 18.19 8.93 -11.23
C VAL A 154 16.78 8.85 -10.64
N ILE A 155 15.84 8.28 -11.39
CA ILE A 155 14.48 8.02 -10.93
C ILE A 155 14.27 6.51 -10.85
N THR A 156 13.86 6.07 -9.68
CA THR A 156 13.47 4.67 -9.45
C THR A 156 11.95 4.54 -9.57
N HIS A 157 11.48 3.63 -10.41
CA HIS A 157 10.06 3.35 -10.63
C HIS A 157 9.79 1.86 -10.58
N HIS A 158 8.94 1.44 -9.63
CA HIS A 158 8.63 0.03 -9.44
C HIS A 158 7.66 -0.46 -10.52
N MET A 159 7.86 -1.67 -11.05
CA MET A 159 7.02 -2.23 -12.12
C MET A 159 5.53 -2.39 -11.75
N TRP A 160 5.23 -2.46 -10.45
CA TRP A 160 3.86 -2.53 -9.92
C TRP A 160 3.28 -1.17 -9.48
N GLU A 161 3.97 -0.05 -9.72
CA GLU A 161 3.43 1.28 -9.33
C GLU A 161 2.09 1.56 -10.03
N LYS A 162 1.92 1.10 -11.27
CA LYS A 162 0.64 1.20 -12.00
C LYS A 162 -0.55 0.62 -11.23
N TYR A 163 -0.36 -0.49 -10.49
CA TYR A 163 -1.42 -1.12 -9.71
C TYR A 163 -1.73 -0.32 -8.44
N LYS A 164 -0.71 0.32 -7.86
CA LYS A 164 -0.89 1.25 -6.74
C LYS A 164 -1.67 2.49 -7.19
N ASP A 165 -1.45 2.96 -8.42
CA ASP A 165 -2.22 4.06 -9.01
C ASP A 165 -3.68 3.70 -9.25
N ILE A 166 -4.00 2.46 -9.64
CA ILE A 166 -5.39 1.98 -9.71
C ILE A 166 -6.06 2.11 -8.34
N ALA A 167 -5.43 1.61 -7.27
CA ALA A 167 -5.97 1.73 -5.91
C ALA A 167 -6.18 3.20 -5.48
N ARG A 168 -5.24 4.10 -5.83
CA ARG A 168 -5.35 5.54 -5.58
C ARG A 168 -6.54 6.15 -6.33
N LYS A 169 -6.73 5.82 -7.61
CA LYS A 169 -7.85 6.27 -8.43
C LYS A 169 -9.19 5.73 -7.92
N ASN A 170 -9.24 4.44 -7.59
CA ASN A 170 -10.43 3.79 -7.04
C ASN A 170 -10.94 4.50 -5.79
N LYS A 171 -10.05 4.88 -4.88
CA LYS A 171 -10.39 5.63 -3.66
C LYS A 171 -11.07 6.98 -3.93
N LEU A 172 -10.75 7.64 -5.04
CA LEU A 172 -11.33 8.94 -5.40
C LEU A 172 -12.75 8.83 -5.98
N THR A 173 -13.13 7.66 -6.47
CA THR A 173 -14.47 7.41 -7.02
C THR A 173 -15.55 7.45 -5.92
N ALA A 174 -16.81 7.67 -6.31
CA ALA A 174 -17.94 7.65 -5.37
C ALA A 174 -18.05 6.30 -4.65
N THR A 175 -17.91 5.19 -5.38
CA THR A 175 -17.89 3.82 -4.84
C THR A 175 -16.76 3.63 -3.85
N GLY A 176 -15.55 4.09 -4.18
CA GLY A 176 -14.38 3.98 -3.30
C GLY A 176 -14.56 4.75 -1.99
N LYS A 177 -15.08 5.98 -2.04
CA LYS A 177 -15.38 6.78 -0.85
C LYS A 177 -16.42 6.11 0.04
N ARG A 178 -17.47 5.53 -0.54
CA ARG A 178 -18.51 4.80 0.19
C ARG A 178 -17.94 3.56 0.88
N LEU A 179 -17.24 2.70 0.15
CA LEU A 179 -16.62 1.49 0.71
C LEU A 179 -15.62 1.80 1.82
N TYR A 180 -14.81 2.85 1.65
CA TYR A 180 -13.85 3.26 2.68
C TYR A 180 -14.54 3.72 3.96
N LYS A 181 -15.69 4.42 3.85
CA LYS A 181 -16.51 4.82 5.00
C LYS A 181 -17.13 3.61 5.71
N VAL A 182 -17.66 2.64 4.95
CA VAL A 182 -18.26 1.41 5.50
C VAL A 182 -17.22 0.61 6.29
N ARG A 183 -15.99 0.50 5.77
CA ARG A 183 -14.88 -0.19 6.44
C ARG A 183 -14.67 0.31 7.87
N CYS A 184 -14.66 1.63 8.09
CA CYS A 184 -14.50 2.21 9.43
C CYS A 184 -15.61 1.73 10.37
N SER A 185 -16.86 1.65 9.91
CA SER A 185 -17.97 1.20 10.75
C SER A 185 -18.07 -0.31 10.97
N THR A 186 -17.58 -1.15 10.05
CA THR A 186 -17.70 -2.61 10.19
C THR A 186 -16.57 -3.20 11.00
N ILE A 187 -15.31 -2.93 10.61
CA ILE A 187 -14.16 -3.58 11.23
C ILE A 187 -13.97 -3.11 12.68
N GLU A 188 -14.06 -1.80 12.93
CA GLU A 188 -13.88 -1.22 14.27
C GLU A 188 -15.00 -1.66 15.20
N ARG A 189 -16.24 -1.72 14.71
CA ARG A 189 -17.38 -2.25 15.47
C ARG A 189 -17.19 -3.71 15.82
N SER A 190 -16.71 -4.56 14.90
CA SER A 190 -16.48 -5.98 15.21
C SER A 190 -15.46 -6.18 16.34
N PHE A 191 -14.44 -5.32 16.43
CA PHE A 191 -13.48 -5.35 17.53
C PHE A 191 -14.07 -4.76 18.82
N ALA A 192 -14.89 -3.71 18.73
CA ALA A 192 -15.59 -3.13 19.87
C ALA A 192 -16.59 -4.13 20.48
N ASP A 193 -17.46 -4.74 19.66
CA ASP A 193 -18.44 -5.74 20.09
C ASP A 193 -17.74 -6.93 20.77
N ALA A 194 -16.60 -7.39 20.21
CA ALA A 194 -15.82 -8.45 20.85
C ALA A 194 -15.23 -8.05 22.21
N LYS A 195 -14.86 -6.78 22.40
CA LYS A 195 -14.38 -6.28 23.70
C LYS A 195 -15.51 -6.17 24.71
N GLU A 196 -16.63 -5.57 24.33
CA GLU A 196 -17.74 -5.30 25.26
C GLU A 196 -18.53 -6.57 25.63
N LEU A 197 -18.73 -7.48 24.68
CA LEU A 197 -19.61 -8.65 24.88
C LEU A 197 -18.88 -9.93 25.27
N HIS A 198 -17.56 -9.99 25.06
CA HIS A 198 -16.78 -11.22 25.27
C HIS A 198 -15.53 -11.03 26.14
N VAL A 199 -15.25 -9.82 26.64
CA VAL A 199 -14.28 -9.59 27.75
C VAL A 199 -15.00 -9.68 29.09
N SER A 200 -15.71 -10.78 29.33
CA SER A 200 -16.03 -11.23 30.67
C SER A 200 -14.99 -12.28 31.06
N ILE A 201 -13.82 -11.83 31.51
CA ILE A 201 -12.93 -12.72 32.26
C ILE A 201 -13.60 -12.94 33.60
N LEU A 202 -13.98 -14.20 33.85
CA LEU A 202 -14.37 -14.72 35.16
C LEU A 202 -13.37 -14.22 36.22
N ARG A 203 -13.81 -13.30 37.09
CA ARG A 203 -13.21 -13.12 38.40
C ARG A 203 -14.00 -13.99 39.38
N ASP A 204 -13.69 -15.28 39.41
CA ASP A 204 -13.88 -16.11 40.60
C ASP A 204 -12.51 -16.17 41.29
N SER A 205 -12.31 -15.89 42.58
CA SER A 205 -13.18 -15.57 43.70
C SER A 205 -12.31 -14.84 44.74
N ASN A 206 -12.95 -14.18 45.71
CA ASN A 206 -12.31 -13.60 46.91
C ASN A 206 -11.26 -14.55 47.56
N PRO A 207 -10.22 -13.99 48.24
CA PRO A 207 -9.15 -14.75 48.88
C PRO A 207 -9.62 -15.70 49.99
#